data_AF-A0A7H1N694-F1
#
_entry.id   AF-A0A7H1N694-F1
#
_cell.length_a   1.000
_cell.length_b   1.000
_cell.length_c   1.000
_cell.angle_alpha   90.00
_cell.angle_beta   90.00
_cell.angle_gamma   90.00
#
_symmetry.space_group_name_H-M   'P 1'
#
loop_
_entity.id
_entity.type
_entity.pdbx_description
1 polymer ?
#
loop_
_entity_poly.entity_id
_entity_poly.type
_entity_poly.pdbx_seq_one_letter_code
_entity_poly.pdbx_strand_id
1 'polypeptide(L)'
;MNDRSITVLFPGGFTFANFVADVFTVFIFILWLWLFITVASDLFRRKDVSGWGKVLWVILLVILPYIGVFAYLLTQGRGMAERNQARSLEARDNLRQIVGFSAADEIEKLDRLKASGSISDQEYGRLRARVLQ
;
A
#
# COMPACT_ATOMS: atom_id res chain seq x y z
N MET A 1 4.07 -23.66 -8.36
CA MET A 1 3.72 -23.52 -6.93
C MET A 1 4.60 -22.45 -6.32
N ASN A 2 3.96 -21.49 -5.64
CA ASN A 2 4.53 -20.50 -4.73
C ASN A 2 5.18 -19.23 -5.32
N ASP A 3 4.37 -18.39 -5.96
CA ASP A 3 4.69 -16.97 -6.11
C ASP A 3 4.19 -16.25 -4.85
N ARG A 4 5.08 -16.04 -3.88
CA ARG A 4 4.77 -15.26 -2.68
C ARG A 4 4.63 -13.81 -3.10
N SER A 5 3.38 -13.38 -3.19
CA SER A 5 2.94 -12.00 -3.30
C SER A 5 3.63 -11.12 -2.26
N ILE A 6 4.76 -10.50 -2.65
CA ILE A 6 5.35 -9.36 -1.95
C ILE A 6 4.52 -8.13 -2.31
N THR A 7 3.23 -8.15 -1.94
CA THR A 7 2.25 -7.12 -2.32
C THR A 7 1.85 -6.26 -1.13
N VAL A 8 2.68 -6.17 -0.10
CA VAL A 8 2.30 -5.48 1.15
C VAL A 8 3.00 -4.12 1.34
N LEU A 9 4.02 -3.78 0.53
CA LEU A 9 4.79 -2.55 0.76
C LEU A 9 4.39 -1.35 -0.11
N PHE A 10 3.76 -1.53 -1.28
CA PHE A 10 3.48 -0.41 -2.19
C PHE A 10 2.11 -0.55 -2.89
N PRO A 11 1.00 -0.17 -2.23
CA PRO A 11 -0.36 -0.29 -2.79
C PRO A 11 -0.62 0.58 -4.05
N GLY A 12 0.31 1.48 -4.43
CA GLY A 12 0.18 2.38 -5.59
C GLY A 12 1.01 2.00 -6.83
N GLY A 13 1.67 0.85 -6.84
CA GLY A 13 2.62 0.46 -7.90
C GLY A 13 3.94 1.25 -7.86
N PHE A 14 4.98 0.74 -8.53
CA PHE A 14 6.28 1.39 -8.62
C PHE A 14 6.21 2.57 -9.61
N THR A 15 5.83 3.75 -9.12
CA THR A 15 5.91 5.01 -9.86
C THR A 15 7.09 5.84 -9.35
N PHE A 16 7.68 6.67 -10.22
CA PHE A 16 8.76 7.58 -9.82
C PHE A 16 8.35 8.50 -8.66
N ALA A 17 7.10 8.98 -8.67
CA ALA A 17 6.57 9.83 -7.61
C ALA A 17 6.48 9.08 -6.26
N ASN A 18 6.00 7.83 -6.26
CA ASN A 18 5.97 7.00 -5.04
C ASN A 18 7.39 6.75 -4.52
N PHE A 19 8.34 6.42 -5.40
CA PHE A 19 9.74 6.23 -5.02
C PHE A 19 10.35 7.47 -4.37
N VAL A 20 10.14 8.66 -4.95
CA VAL A 20 10.63 9.92 -4.38
C VAL A 20 9.96 10.19 -3.02
N ALA A 21 8.66 9.97 -2.89
CA ALA A 21 7.93 10.14 -1.64
C ALA A 21 8.43 9.18 -0.55
N ASP A 22 8.76 7.92 -0.90
CA ASP A 22 9.29 6.92 0.03
C ASP A 22 10.69 7.31 0.51
N VAL A 23 11.58 7.67 -0.41
CA VAL A 23 12.93 8.16 -0.08
C VAL A 23 12.85 9.40 0.82
N PHE A 24 11.95 10.33 0.51
CA PHE A 24 11.74 11.53 1.31
C PHE A 24 11.19 11.22 2.69
N THR A 25 10.26 10.26 2.81
CA THR A 25 9.71 9.80 4.09
C THR A 25 10.79 9.19 4.97
N VAL A 26 11.64 8.32 4.40
CA VAL A 26 12.78 7.73 5.11
C VAL A 26 13.77 8.81 5.52
N PHE A 27 14.06 9.77 4.66
CA PHE A 27 14.93 10.91 4.98
C PHE A 27 14.39 11.74 6.16
N ILE A 28 13.10 12.08 6.16
CA ILE A 28 12.46 12.79 7.28
C ILE A 28 12.53 11.96 8.56
N PHE A 29 12.34 10.65 8.49
CA PHE A 29 12.45 9.77 9.65
C PHE A 29 13.87 9.77 10.25
N ILE A 30 14.90 9.66 9.41
CA ILE A 30 16.30 9.73 9.83
C ILE A 30 16.61 11.11 10.43
N LEU A 31 16.18 12.20 9.77
CA LEU A 31 16.32 13.55 10.29
C LEU A 31 15.68 13.72 11.66
N TRP A 32 14.47 13.17 11.85
CA TRP A 32 13.78 13.21 13.13
C TRP A 32 14.55 12.49 14.24
N LEU A 33 15.07 11.29 13.97
CA LEU A 33 15.93 10.57 14.92
C LEU A 33 17.22 11.34 15.23
N TRP A 34 17.83 11.93 14.21
CA TRP A 34 19.04 12.74 14.38
C TRP A 34 18.78 13.97 15.25
N LEU A 35 17.67 14.69 15.01
CA LEU A 35 17.26 15.83 15.85
C LEU A 35 16.96 15.39 17.27
N PHE A 36 16.28 14.26 17.46
CA PHE A 36 16.01 13.71 18.79
C PHE A 36 17.30 13.42 19.56
N ILE A 37 18.27 12.76 18.94
CA ILE A 37 19.57 12.45 19.57
C ILE A 37 20.35 13.75 19.85
N THR A 38 20.38 14.70 18.92
CA THR A 38 21.06 15.99 19.09
C THR A 38 20.47 16.80 20.25
N VAL A 39 19.15 16.92 20.30
CA VAL A 39 18.45 17.65 21.38
C VAL A 39 18.64 16.95 22.72
N ALA A 40 18.50 15.63 22.76
CA ALA A 40 18.77 14.85 23.98
C ALA A 40 20.22 15.03 24.44
N SER A 41 21.19 14.92 23.53
CA SER A 41 22.62 15.09 23.84
C SER A 41 22.92 16.49 24.39
N ASP A 42 22.35 17.54 23.80
CA ASP A 42 22.52 18.90 24.30
C ASP A 42 21.91 19.08 25.70
N LEU A 43 20.70 18.54 25.91
CA LEU A 43 20.02 18.52 27.20
C LEU A 43 20.84 17.79 28.28
N PHE A 44 21.48 16.67 27.95
CA PHE A 44 22.33 15.95 28.89
C PHE A 44 23.63 16.70 29.19
N ARG A 45 24.21 17.37 28.19
CA ARG A 45 25.44 18.18 28.33
C ARG A 45 25.23 19.41 29.21
N ARG A 46 24.01 19.96 29.21
CA ARG A 46 23.59 21.05 30.09
C ARG A 46 23.61 20.63 31.57
N LYS A 47 24.40 21.33 32.38
CA LYS A 47 24.53 21.10 33.83
C LYS A 47 23.57 21.95 34.67
N ASP A 48 22.93 22.93 34.04
CA ASP A 48 21.95 23.86 34.61
C ASP A 48 20.54 23.24 34.76
N VAL A 49 20.28 22.09 34.13
CA VAL A 49 18.99 21.39 34.19
C VAL A 49 19.09 20.23 35.19
N SER A 50 18.17 20.18 36.16
CA SER A 50 18.07 19.08 37.12
C SER A 50 17.78 17.75 36.43
N GLY A 51 18.19 16.63 37.03
CA GLY A 51 17.95 15.29 36.46
C GLY A 51 16.46 15.02 36.18
N TRP A 52 15.58 15.46 37.07
CA TRP A 52 14.12 15.41 36.89
C TRP A 52 13.63 16.25 35.70
N GLY A 53 14.21 17.44 35.51
CA GLY A 53 13.92 18.27 34.32
C GLY A 53 14.31 17.55 33.03
N LYS A 54 15.46 16.86 33.01
CA LYS A 54 15.90 16.08 31.84
C LYS A 54 14.92 14.94 31.53
N VAL A 55 14.44 14.22 32.54
CA VAL A 55 13.45 13.15 32.38
C VAL A 55 12.15 13.68 31.80
N LEU A 56 11.61 14.79 32.32
CA LEU A 56 10.38 15.39 31.80
C LEU A 56 10.53 15.82 30.34
N TRP A 57 11.68 16.40 29.97
CA TRP A 57 11.96 16.78 28.59
C TRP A 57 11.99 15.60 27.63
N VAL A 58 12.61 14.48 28.02
CA VAL A 58 12.62 13.26 27.22
C VAL A 58 11.20 12.71 27.04
N ILE A 59 10.40 12.69 28.10
CA ILE A 59 8.99 12.27 28.04
C ILE A 59 8.21 13.15 27.05
N LEU A 60 8.36 14.48 27.14
CA LEU A 60 7.70 15.40 26.23
C LEU A 60 8.11 15.15 24.77
N LEU A 61 9.42 15.00 24.49
CA LEU A 61 9.92 14.73 23.14
C LEU A 61 9.35 13.44 22.54
N VAL A 62 9.10 12.42 23.37
CA VAL A 62 8.52 11.15 22.93
C VAL A 62 7.01 11.26 22.74
N ILE A 63 6.29 11.92 23.65
CA ILE A 63 4.81 11.96 23.65
C ILE A 63 4.25 12.95 22.61
N LEU A 64 4.90 14.09 22.41
CA LEU A 64 4.43 15.14 21.48
C LEU A 64 4.10 14.63 20.05
N PRO A 65 4.95 13.82 19.39
CA PRO A 65 4.63 13.30 18.06
C PRO A 65 3.37 12.42 18.05
N TYR A 66 3.14 11.62 19.10
CA TYR A 66 1.91 10.82 19.20
C TYR A 66 0.66 11.69 19.37
N ILE A 67 0.75 12.80 20.11
CA ILE A 67 -0.36 13.75 20.21
C ILE A 67 -0.72 14.28 18.81
N GLY A 68 0.28 14.61 17.98
CA GLY A 68 0.03 15.05 16.61
C GLY A 68 -0.67 13.99 15.76
N VAL A 69 -0.23 12.73 15.85
CA VAL A 69 -0.87 11.60 15.15
C VAL A 69 -2.30 11.39 15.64
N PHE A 70 -2.54 11.39 16.96
CA PHE A 70 -3.87 11.21 17.51
C PHE A 70 -4.80 12.36 17.17
N ALA A 71 -4.31 13.61 17.21
CA ALA A 71 -5.06 14.76 16.75
C ALA A 71 -5.50 14.59 15.29
N TYR A 72 -4.58 14.21 14.39
CA TYR A 72 -4.90 13.94 12.99
C TYR A 72 -5.92 12.80 12.83
N LEU A 73 -5.77 11.70 13.58
CA LEU A 73 -6.70 10.58 13.52
C LEU A 73 -8.09 10.97 14.02
N LEU A 74 -8.19 11.80 15.05
CA LEU A 74 -9.46 12.29 15.58
C LEU A 74 -10.15 13.26 14.60
N THR A 75 -9.39 14.13 13.93
CA THR A 75 -9.95 15.12 12.99
C THR A 75 -10.25 14.53 11.60
N GLN A 76 -9.43 13.60 11.11
CA GLN A 76 -9.50 13.07 9.75
C GLN A 76 -9.87 11.59 9.65
N GLY A 77 -10.08 10.88 10.77
CA GLY A 77 -10.29 9.44 10.80
C GLY A 77 -11.50 8.95 9.99
N ARG A 78 -12.61 9.71 9.98
CA ARG A 78 -13.84 9.32 9.27
C ARG A 78 -13.67 9.31 7.74
N GLY A 79 -12.96 10.29 7.18
CA GLY A 79 -12.73 10.39 5.73
C GLY A 79 -11.72 9.39 5.17
N MET A 80 -10.92 8.71 6.02
CA MET A 80 -10.00 7.66 5.59
C MET A 80 -10.74 6.36 5.30
N ALA A 81 -11.70 5.98 6.16
CA ALA A 81 -12.49 4.76 6.01
C ALA A 81 -13.33 4.79 4.72
N GLU A 82 -14.02 5.89 4.46
CA GLU A 82 -14.88 6.06 3.28
C GLU A 82 -14.08 6.02 1.97
N ARG A 83 -12.94 6.73 1.91
CA ARG A 83 -12.06 6.73 0.72
C ARG A 83 -11.38 5.39 0.47
N ASN A 84 -11.08 4.63 1.53
CA ASN A 84 -10.48 3.31 1.38
C ASN A 84 -11.51 2.29 0.88
N GLN A 85 -12.76 2.41 1.35
CA GLN A 85 -13.87 1.59 0.86
C GLN A 85 -14.20 1.89 -0.60
N ALA A 86 -14.26 3.18 -0.98
CA ALA A 86 -14.48 3.59 -2.38
C ALA A 86 -13.38 3.05 -3.32
N ARG A 87 -12.10 3.19 -2.95
CA ARG A 87 -10.97 2.64 -3.72
C ARG A 87 -10.99 1.12 -3.82
N SER A 88 -11.43 0.43 -2.76
CA SER A 88 -11.57 -1.03 -2.79
C SER A 88 -12.68 -1.47 -3.75
N LEU A 89 -13.81 -0.77 -3.78
CA LEU A 89 -14.89 -1.06 -4.72
C LEU A 89 -14.45 -0.82 -6.17
N GLU A 90 -13.79 0.31 -6.44
CA GLU A 90 -13.27 0.66 -7.77
C GLU A 90 -12.20 -0.33 -8.26
N ALA A 91 -11.30 -0.79 -7.39
CA ALA A 91 -10.31 -1.81 -7.73
C ALA A 91 -10.96 -3.15 -8.09
N ARG A 92 -12.04 -3.55 -7.38
CA ARG A 92 -12.78 -4.79 -7.67
C ARG A 92 -13.52 -4.71 -9.00
N ASP A 93 -14.05 -3.54 -9.34
CA ASP A 93 -14.79 -3.34 -10.59
C ASP A 93 -13.85 -3.37 -11.81
N ASN A 94 -12.70 -2.70 -11.71
CA ASN A 94 -11.65 -2.75 -12.74
C ASN A 94 -11.14 -4.18 -12.98
N LEU A 95 -10.93 -4.97 -11.92
CA LEU A 95 -10.51 -6.36 -12.05
C LEU A 95 -11.58 -7.22 -12.74
N ARG A 96 -12.87 -7.03 -12.41
CA ARG A 96 -13.98 -7.73 -13.08
C ARG A 96 -14.05 -7.40 -14.56
N GLN A 97 -13.86 -6.14 -14.94
CA GLN A 97 -13.90 -5.72 -16.34
C GLN A 97 -12.73 -6.31 -17.14
N ILE A 98 -11.51 -6.29 -16.61
CA ILE A 98 -10.33 -6.85 -17.28
C ILE A 98 -10.46 -8.37 -17.46
N VAL A 99 -10.90 -9.08 -16.41
CA VAL A 99 -11.14 -10.54 -16.49
C VAL A 99 -12.26 -10.86 -17.47
N GLY A 100 -13.34 -10.07 -17.49
CA GLY A 100 -14.44 -10.24 -18.45
C GLY A 100 -14.02 -10.06 -19.91
N PHE A 101 -13.18 -9.05 -20.19
CA PHE A 101 -12.61 -8.83 -21.53
C PHE A 101 -11.69 -9.99 -21.94
N SER A 102 -10.80 -10.44 -21.05
CA SER A 102 -9.91 -11.57 -21.30
C SER A 102 -10.65 -12.88 -21.60
N ALA A 103 -11.75 -13.14 -20.90
CA ALA A 103 -12.58 -14.34 -21.15
C ALA A 103 -13.28 -14.28 -22.51
N ALA A 104 -13.75 -13.10 -22.94
CA ALA A 104 -14.36 -12.91 -24.26
C ALA A 104 -13.34 -13.13 -25.39
N ASP A 105 -12.13 -12.59 -25.25
CA ASP A 105 -11.04 -12.78 -26.21
C ASP A 105 -10.59 -14.24 -26.33
N GLU A 106 -10.52 -14.97 -25.20
CA GLU A 106 -10.21 -16.40 -25.20
C GLU A 106 -11.30 -17.23 -25.89
N ILE A 107 -12.57 -16.89 -25.70
CA ILE A 107 -13.70 -17.55 -26.38
C ILE A 107 -13.64 -17.27 -27.89
N GLU A 108 -13.37 -16.03 -28.32
CA GLU A 108 -13.24 -15.71 -29.74
C GLU A 108 -12.11 -16.53 -30.41
N LYS A 109 -10.99 -16.70 -29.71
CA LYS A 109 -9.87 -17.52 -30.19
C LYS A 109 -10.24 -19.00 -30.30
N LEU A 110 -11.01 -19.53 -29.34
CA LEU A 110 -11.53 -20.90 -29.38
C LEU A 110 -12.49 -21.10 -30.56
N ASP A 111 -13.36 -20.12 -30.85
CA ASP A 111 -14.28 -20.17 -32.00
C ASP A 111 -13.53 -20.21 -33.34
N ARG A 112 -12.47 -19.41 -33.48
CA ARG A 112 -11.62 -19.43 -34.68
C ARG A 112 -10.92 -20.78 -34.87
N LEU A 113 -10.40 -21.38 -33.80
CA LEU A 113 -9.75 -22.70 -33.85
C LEU A 113 -10.73 -23.83 -34.21
N LYS A 114 -11.97 -23.70 -33.77
CA LYS A 114 -13.05 -24.62 -34.15
C LYS A 114 -13.42 -24.44 -35.63
N ALA A 115 -13.56 -23.20 -36.09
CA ALA A 115 -13.88 -22.89 -37.48
C ALA A 115 -12.78 -23.33 -38.45
N SER A 116 -11.50 -23.30 -38.03
CA SER A 116 -10.37 -23.83 -38.80
C SER A 116 -10.24 -25.36 -38.78
N GLY A 117 -11.13 -26.05 -38.06
CA GLY A 117 -11.10 -27.51 -37.91
C GLY A 117 -9.90 -28.02 -37.11
N SER A 118 -9.21 -27.15 -36.38
CA SER A 118 -7.99 -27.49 -35.64
C SER A 118 -8.29 -28.17 -34.29
N ILE A 119 -9.53 -28.09 -33.81
CA ILE A 119 -10.01 -28.73 -32.58
C ILE A 119 -11.38 -29.38 -32.82
N SER A 120 -11.66 -30.49 -32.13
CA SER A 120 -12.96 -31.18 -32.20
C SER A 120 -14.04 -30.51 -31.34
N ASP A 121 -15.33 -30.81 -31.61
CA ASP A 121 -16.46 -30.29 -30.82
C ASP A 121 -16.38 -30.62 -29.33
N GLN A 122 -15.88 -31.82 -29.00
CA GLN A 122 -15.67 -32.23 -27.61
C GLN A 122 -14.55 -31.43 -26.93
N GLU A 123 -13.47 -31.13 -27.64
CA GLU A 123 -12.35 -30.35 -27.12
C GLU A 123 -12.72 -28.88 -26.94
N TYR A 124 -13.44 -28.30 -27.90
CA TYR A 124 -13.98 -26.95 -27.80
C TYR A 124 -14.89 -26.79 -26.56
N GLY A 125 -15.81 -27.74 -26.34
CA GLY A 125 -16.70 -27.71 -25.17
C GLY A 125 -15.96 -27.78 -23.83
N ARG A 126 -14.91 -28.60 -23.74
CA ARG A 126 -14.06 -28.71 -22.55
C ARG A 126 -13.25 -27.44 -22.29
N LEU A 127 -12.71 -26.82 -23.33
CA LEU A 127 -11.90 -25.60 -23.22
C LEU A 127 -12.77 -24.39 -22.88
N ARG A 128 -13.92 -24.23 -23.52
CA ARG A 128 -14.86 -23.14 -23.22
C ARG A 128 -15.40 -23.20 -21.78
N ALA A 129 -15.68 -24.40 -21.28
CA ALA A 129 -16.10 -24.59 -19.88
C ALA A 129 -15.04 -24.17 -18.86
N ARG A 130 -13.75 -24.24 -19.23
CA ARG A 130 -12.63 -23.80 -18.38
C ARG A 130 -12.46 -22.29 -18.35
N VAL A 131 -12.76 -21.61 -19.45
CA VAL A 131 -12.68 -20.13 -19.56
C VAL A 131 -13.83 -19.43 -18.82
N LEU A 132 -14.97 -20.12 -18.68
CA LEU A 132 -16.17 -19.59 -18.01
C LEU A 132 -16.25 -19.93 -16.50
N GLN A 133 -15.29 -20.70 -15.97
CA GLN A 133 -15.18 -21.04 -14.54
C GLN A 133 -14.36 -20.01 -13.78
#